data_AF-A0A0L8FN17-F1
#
_entry.id   AF-A0A0L8FN17-F1
#
_cell.length_a   1.000
_cell.length_b   1.000
_cell.length_c   1.000
_cell.angle_alpha   90.00
_cell.angle_beta   90.00
_cell.angle_gamma   90.00
#
_symmetry.space_group_name_H-M   'P 1'
#
loop_
_entity.id
_entity.type
_entity.pdbx_description
1 polymer ?
#
loop_
_entity_poly.entity_id
_entity_poly.type
_entity_poly.pdbx_seq_one_letter_code
_entity_poly.pdbx_strand_id
1 'polypeptide(L)'
;QDYWTLRFWFLGRADGVTKKRAFTDYFQELMNQDDFPKNYIGFVKRALVLLKKYSLIKRVELLVEKPEDPDDTSTPIKSFITVITPDSYNYQLVPEVPVNNKSFLTFQLKAAGDAHIALSAMYSELQSKTHEIVIGENNKRSLIREGSLGSIRAESMTMNVLSNKEFRYFWVSWLNHHIEVGRGKKHGQGRFLHWHVPPNKQFNINCLAVSTGKASKGRWEFVELL
;
A
#
# COMPACT_ATOMS: atom_id res chain seq x y z
N GLN A 1 11.01 -1.52 28.32
CA GLN A 1 12.27 -1.17 27.63
C GLN A 1 12.01 -1.37 26.15
N ASP A 2 12.26 -0.37 25.31
CA ASP A 2 11.97 -0.45 23.88
C ASP A 2 13.00 -1.34 23.19
N TYR A 3 12.55 -2.23 22.30
CA TYR A 3 13.42 -3.05 21.46
C TYR A 3 13.51 -2.44 20.06
N TRP A 4 14.73 -2.27 19.56
CA TRP A 4 14.99 -1.58 18.30
C TRP A 4 15.61 -2.57 17.33
N THR A 5 14.88 -2.90 16.27
CA THR A 5 15.36 -3.77 15.21
C THR A 5 15.69 -2.93 13.97
N LEU A 6 16.94 -3.02 13.51
CA LEU A 6 17.40 -2.41 12.27
C LEU A 6 17.55 -3.46 11.19
N ARG A 7 16.92 -3.22 10.05
CA ARG A 7 17.04 -4.08 8.86
C ARG A 7 17.69 -3.30 7.73
N PHE A 8 18.52 -3.98 6.93
CA PHE A 8 19.34 -3.39 5.89
C PHE A 8 19.14 -4.11 4.56
N TRP A 9 18.97 -3.34 3.47
CA TRP A 9 18.90 -3.88 2.12
C TRP A 9 20.07 -3.36 1.29
N PHE A 10 20.70 -4.26 0.54
CA PHE A 10 21.90 -3.98 -0.25
C PHE A 10 21.61 -4.04 -1.75
N LEU A 11 22.34 -3.24 -2.53
CA LEU A 11 22.32 -3.34 -3.99
C LEU A 11 22.82 -4.71 -4.45
N GLY A 12 22.00 -5.43 -5.23
CA GLY A 12 22.35 -6.74 -5.76
C GLY A 12 23.41 -6.63 -6.86
N ARG A 13 24.66 -7.01 -6.53
CA ARG A 13 25.78 -7.42 -7.43
C ARG A 13 27.15 -7.52 -6.72
N ALA A 14 27.28 -7.10 -5.46
CA ALA A 14 28.52 -7.25 -4.70
C ALA A 14 28.57 -8.58 -3.91
N ASP A 15 29.77 -9.16 -3.79
CA ASP A 15 30.05 -10.38 -3.03
C ASP A 15 29.65 -10.27 -1.54
N GLY A 16 29.49 -11.41 -0.87
CA GLY A 16 29.03 -11.45 0.52
C GLY A 16 29.98 -10.74 1.51
N VAL A 17 31.28 -10.71 1.19
CA VAL A 17 32.32 -10.07 2.01
C VAL A 17 32.16 -8.55 2.02
N THR A 18 31.93 -7.93 0.86
CA THR A 18 31.75 -6.47 0.76
C THR A 18 30.47 -6.02 1.47
N LYS A 19 29.38 -6.79 1.39
CA LYS A 19 28.14 -6.49 2.15
C LYS A 19 28.38 -6.51 3.65
N LYS A 20 29.07 -7.53 4.15
CA LYS A 20 29.37 -7.67 5.59
C LYS A 20 30.23 -6.52 6.09
N ARG A 21 31.26 -6.12 5.33
CA ARG A 21 32.11 -4.97 5.68
C ARG A 21 31.31 -3.67 5.69
N ALA A 22 30.57 -3.38 4.62
CA ALA A 22 29.75 -2.18 4.53
C ALA A 22 28.69 -2.09 5.65
N PHE A 23 28.09 -3.22 6.03
CA PHE A 23 27.20 -3.31 7.19
C PHE A 23 27.93 -2.96 8.49
N THR A 24 29.05 -3.63 8.77
CA THR A 24 29.81 -3.46 10.02
C THR A 24 30.26 -2.01 10.18
N ASP A 25 30.83 -1.42 9.14
CA ASP A 25 31.32 -0.05 9.16
C ASP A 25 30.17 0.94 9.38
N TYR A 26 29.06 0.77 8.65
CA TYR A 26 27.87 1.60 8.81
C TYR A 26 27.32 1.50 10.25
N PHE A 27 27.20 0.28 10.78
CA PHE A 27 26.61 0.05 12.10
C PHE A 27 27.49 0.63 13.22
N GLN A 28 28.81 0.47 13.12
CA GLN A 28 29.74 1.07 14.06
C GLN A 28 29.67 2.60 14.06
N GLU A 29 29.58 3.22 12.88
CA GLU A 29 29.41 4.68 12.78
C GLU A 29 28.05 5.15 13.33
N LEU A 30 26.97 4.42 13.03
CA LEU A 30 25.63 4.75 13.52
C LEU A 30 25.52 4.65 15.06
N MET A 31 26.21 3.68 15.64
CA MET A 31 26.20 3.39 17.08
C MET A 31 27.36 4.03 17.84
N ASN A 32 28.16 4.90 17.20
CA ASN A 32 29.26 5.59 17.86
C ASN A 32 28.74 6.45 19.03
N GLN A 33 29.27 6.20 20.23
CA GLN A 33 28.85 6.76 21.51
C GLN A 33 29.13 8.26 21.65
N ASP A 34 30.20 8.77 21.04
CA ASP A 34 30.61 10.18 21.18
C ASP A 34 29.61 11.15 20.52
N ASP A 35 28.88 10.66 19.51
CA ASP A 35 27.89 11.40 18.73
C ASP A 35 26.56 10.61 18.66
N PHE A 36 26.26 9.83 19.72
CA PHE A 36 25.05 9.02 19.74
C PHE A 36 23.81 9.91 19.93
N PRO A 37 22.77 9.78 19.07
CA PRO A 37 21.60 10.64 19.17
C PRO A 37 20.78 10.40 20.43
N LYS A 38 20.41 11.50 21.12
CA LYS A 38 19.64 11.45 22.36
C LYS A 38 18.16 11.07 22.20
N ASN A 39 17.65 11.05 20.96
CA ASN A 39 16.25 10.70 20.66
C ASN A 39 16.12 9.97 19.31
N TYR A 40 14.96 9.34 19.09
CA TYR A 40 14.68 8.56 17.89
C TYR A 40 14.76 9.41 16.60
N ILE A 41 14.40 10.70 16.66
CA ILE A 41 14.48 11.62 15.51
C ILE A 41 15.95 11.82 15.10
N GLY A 42 16.83 12.07 16.08
CA GLY A 42 18.26 12.21 15.82
C GLY A 42 18.87 10.91 15.31
N PHE A 43 18.41 9.77 15.83
CA PHE A 43 18.81 8.45 15.37
C PHE A 43 18.46 8.23 13.89
N VAL A 44 17.20 8.49 13.51
CA VAL A 44 16.75 8.38 12.12
C VAL A 44 17.50 9.36 11.21
N LYS A 45 17.69 10.62 11.63
CA LYS A 45 18.46 11.61 10.85
C LYS A 45 19.89 11.13 10.61
N ARG A 46 20.56 10.61 11.63
CA ARG A 46 21.92 10.06 11.52
C ARG A 46 21.97 8.88 10.56
N ALA A 47 21.04 7.93 10.69
CA ALA A 47 20.93 6.78 9.81
C ALA A 47 20.74 7.20 8.33
N LEU A 48 19.90 8.21 8.08
CA LEU A 48 19.68 8.78 6.74
C LEU A 48 20.90 9.51 6.18
N VAL A 49 21.68 10.20 7.03
CA VAL A 49 22.94 10.84 6.61
C VAL A 49 23.97 9.79 6.23
N LEU A 50 24.16 8.75 7.05
CA LEU A 50 25.08 7.65 6.75
C LEU A 50 24.66 6.89 5.48
N LEU A 51 23.36 6.76 5.20
CA LEU A 51 22.88 6.16 3.95
C LEU A 51 23.40 6.88 2.69
N LYS A 52 23.65 8.20 2.77
CA LYS A 52 24.24 8.95 1.65
C LYS A 52 25.71 8.59 1.43
N LYS A 53 26.44 8.21 2.49
CA LYS A 53 27.84 7.80 2.46
C LYS A 53 27.99 6.34 1.99
N TYR A 54 27.09 5.46 2.42
CA TYR A 54 27.15 4.02 2.11
C TYR A 54 26.21 3.65 0.96
N SER A 55 26.61 3.97 -0.28
CA SER A 55 25.80 3.78 -1.50
C SER A 55 25.37 2.33 -1.81
N LEU A 56 26.06 1.36 -1.18
CA LEU A 56 25.74 -0.07 -1.22
C LEU A 56 24.48 -0.41 -0.41
N ILE A 57 24.17 0.35 0.63
CA ILE A 57 22.95 0.20 1.43
C ILE A 57 21.87 1.06 0.77
N LYS A 58 20.79 0.43 0.30
CA LYS A 58 19.69 1.13 -0.39
C LYS A 58 18.55 1.52 0.54
N ARG A 59 18.38 0.78 1.62
CA ARG A 59 17.30 0.98 2.57
C ARG A 59 17.78 0.58 3.96
N VAL A 60 17.35 1.35 4.95
CA VAL A 60 17.38 0.99 6.37
C VAL A 60 15.96 1.12 6.87
N GLU A 61 15.46 0.08 7.51
CA GLU A 61 14.18 0.09 8.21
C GLU A 61 14.47 0.04 9.70
N LEU A 62 13.81 0.93 10.43
CA LEU A 62 13.80 0.93 11.88
C LEU A 62 12.43 0.41 12.33
N LEU A 63 12.44 -0.70 13.06
CA LEU A 63 11.30 -1.24 13.76
C LEU A 63 11.51 -0.98 15.25
N VAL A 64 10.59 -0.24 15.86
CA VAL A 64 10.58 -0.01 17.31
C VAL A 64 9.45 -0.85 17.89
N GLU A 65 9.82 -1.93 18.57
CA GLU A 65 8.91 -2.76 19.33
C GLU A 65 8.79 -2.17 20.74
N LYS A 66 7.61 -1.65 21.06
CA LYS A 66 7.27 -1.32 22.43
C LYS A 66 6.88 -2.61 23.15
N PRO A 67 7.21 -2.79 24.43
CA PRO A 67 6.66 -3.89 25.21
C PRO A 67 5.14 -3.87 25.11
N GLU A 68 4.55 -5.01 24.74
CA GLU A 68 3.12 -5.18 24.52
C GLU A 68 2.35 -4.62 25.73
N ASP A 69 1.44 -3.69 25.46
CA ASP A 69 0.40 -3.33 26.41
C ASP A 69 -0.57 -4.51 26.45
N PRO A 70 -0.78 -5.18 27.59
CA PRO A 70 -1.66 -6.34 27.68
C PRO A 70 -3.12 -6.05 27.29
N ASP A 71 -3.50 -4.76 27.14
CA ASP A 71 -4.81 -4.32 26.66
C ASP A 71 -4.81 -3.91 25.17
N ASP A 72 -3.64 -3.88 24.50
CA ASP A 72 -3.55 -3.58 23.06
C ASP A 72 -3.88 -4.82 22.23
N THR A 73 -5.17 -4.96 21.92
CA THR A 73 -5.70 -5.95 20.97
C THR A 73 -5.33 -5.66 19.50
N SER A 74 -4.48 -4.66 19.22
CA SER A 74 -4.09 -4.34 17.85
C SER A 74 -3.17 -5.42 17.27
N THR A 75 -3.64 -6.04 16.19
CA THR A 75 -2.88 -7.04 15.45
C THR A 75 -1.62 -6.38 14.89
N PRO A 76 -0.40 -6.93 15.13
CA PRO A 76 0.82 -6.24 14.75
C PRO A 76 0.93 -6.09 13.22
N ILE A 77 1.55 -5.00 12.76
CA ILE A 77 1.61 -4.68 11.33
C ILE A 77 2.73 -5.51 10.67
N LYS A 78 2.36 -6.39 9.76
CA LYS A 78 3.27 -7.17 8.90
C LYS A 78 3.94 -6.30 7.83
N SER A 79 3.20 -5.41 7.20
CA SER A 79 3.72 -4.48 6.18
C SER A 79 2.89 -3.21 6.08
N PHE A 80 3.55 -2.11 5.70
CA PHE A 80 2.93 -0.81 5.48
C PHE A 80 3.49 -0.18 4.20
N ILE A 81 2.63 -0.01 3.19
CA ILE A 81 3.00 0.56 1.89
C ILE A 81 2.20 1.84 1.66
N THR A 82 2.88 2.92 1.30
CA THR A 82 2.25 4.20 0.92
C THR A 82 2.44 4.48 -0.56
N VAL A 83 1.36 4.87 -1.24
CA VAL A 83 1.37 5.28 -2.65
C VAL A 83 0.71 6.64 -2.79
N ILE A 84 1.29 7.53 -3.60
CA ILE A 84 0.76 8.87 -3.85
C ILE A 84 0.37 8.99 -5.31
N THR A 85 -0.90 9.18 -5.61
CA THR A 85 -1.39 9.36 -6.98
C THR A 85 -1.57 10.85 -7.30
N PRO A 86 -1.14 11.31 -8.49
CA PRO A 86 -1.39 12.67 -8.94
C PRO A 86 -2.88 12.90 -9.21
N ASP A 87 -3.25 14.16 -9.41
CA ASP A 87 -4.58 14.60 -9.86
C ASP A 87 -4.80 14.37 -11.37
N SER A 88 -4.40 13.21 -11.84
CA SER A 88 -4.60 12.76 -13.22
C SER A 88 -4.87 11.26 -13.25
N TYR A 89 -5.73 10.85 -14.18
CA TYR A 89 -6.09 9.46 -14.41
C TYR A 89 -4.93 8.70 -15.08
N ASN A 90 -3.89 8.46 -14.29
CA ASN A 90 -2.69 7.74 -14.67
C ASN A 90 -2.34 6.73 -13.56
N TYR A 91 -2.35 5.46 -13.92
CA TYR A 91 -2.15 4.36 -12.99
C TYR A 91 -0.72 4.27 -12.50
N GLN A 92 -0.56 4.18 -11.18
CA GLN A 92 0.66 3.76 -10.53
C GLN A 92 0.54 2.29 -10.16
N LEU A 93 1.49 1.50 -10.66
CA LEU A 93 1.60 0.09 -10.31
C LEU A 93 2.07 -0.02 -8.86
N VAL A 94 1.54 -1.01 -8.12
CA VAL A 94 1.86 -1.24 -6.71
C VAL A 94 2.36 -2.68 -6.51
N PRO A 95 3.52 -3.05 -7.07
CA PRO A 95 4.06 -4.41 -6.96
C PRO A 95 4.44 -4.81 -5.53
N GLU A 96 4.62 -3.85 -4.63
CA GLU A 96 4.94 -4.07 -3.22
C GLU A 96 3.76 -4.61 -2.40
N VAL A 97 2.53 -4.50 -2.92
CA VAL A 97 1.34 -5.06 -2.30
C VAL A 97 1.03 -6.40 -2.97
N PRO A 98 1.41 -7.54 -2.35
CA PRO A 98 1.15 -8.84 -2.94
C PRO A 98 -0.36 -9.08 -2.95
N VAL A 99 -0.91 -9.24 -4.14
CA VAL A 99 -2.30 -9.66 -4.37
C VAL A 99 -2.40 -11.11 -4.82
N ASN A 100 -1.27 -11.69 -5.27
CA ASN A 100 -1.16 -13.11 -5.53
C ASN A 100 -1.38 -13.89 -4.22
N ASN A 101 -2.25 -14.89 -4.25
CA ASN A 101 -2.69 -15.69 -3.09
C ASN A 101 -3.53 -14.93 -2.04
N LYS A 102 -4.01 -13.72 -2.34
CA LYS A 102 -5.05 -13.04 -1.55
C LYS A 102 -6.37 -13.11 -2.28
N SER A 103 -7.46 -12.95 -1.52
CA SER A 103 -8.83 -12.83 -2.03
C SER A 103 -9.49 -11.51 -1.63
N PHE A 104 -8.79 -10.70 -0.83
CA PHE A 104 -9.19 -9.36 -0.46
C PHE A 104 -7.99 -8.53 0.00
N LEU A 105 -8.17 -7.22 0.04
CA LEU A 105 -7.25 -6.28 0.67
C LEU A 105 -8.03 -5.18 1.40
N THR A 106 -7.41 -4.64 2.44
CA THR A 106 -7.87 -3.46 3.18
C THR A 106 -6.84 -2.36 3.00
N PHE A 107 -7.31 -1.12 2.85
CA PHE A 107 -6.45 0.05 2.69
C PHE A 107 -7.12 1.29 3.27
N GLN A 108 -6.32 2.32 3.49
CA GLN A 108 -6.79 3.66 3.77
C GLN A 108 -6.57 4.55 2.56
N LEU A 109 -7.47 5.50 2.37
CA LEU A 109 -7.40 6.47 1.29
C LEU A 109 -7.80 7.84 1.79
N LYS A 110 -6.99 8.84 1.41
CA LYS A 110 -7.30 10.26 1.52
C LYS A 110 -7.27 10.86 0.10
N ALA A 111 -8.42 11.29 -0.40
CA ALA A 111 -8.62 11.81 -1.75
C ALA A 111 -9.93 12.62 -1.82
N ALA A 112 -10.05 13.57 -2.76
CA ALA A 112 -11.27 14.38 -2.89
C ALA A 112 -12.41 13.62 -3.61
N GLY A 113 -12.05 12.69 -4.50
CA GLY A 113 -12.94 11.96 -5.38
C GLY A 113 -12.16 11.04 -6.32
N ASP A 114 -12.89 10.28 -7.14
CA ASP A 114 -12.41 9.56 -8.32
C ASP A 114 -11.21 8.67 -8.02
N ALA A 115 -11.32 7.80 -7.02
CA ALA A 115 -10.26 6.87 -6.70
C ALA A 115 -10.42 5.58 -7.49
N HIS A 116 -9.41 5.22 -8.26
CA HIS A 116 -9.43 4.07 -9.16
C HIS A 116 -8.48 2.98 -8.67
N ILE A 117 -8.95 1.74 -8.71
CA ILE A 117 -8.19 0.55 -8.37
C ILE A 117 -8.34 -0.42 -9.53
N ALA A 118 -7.22 -0.80 -10.13
CA ALA A 118 -7.18 -1.83 -11.17
C ALA A 118 -6.64 -3.13 -10.58
N LEU A 119 -7.49 -4.15 -10.59
CA LEU A 119 -7.11 -5.54 -10.31
C LEU A 119 -6.91 -6.25 -11.65
N SER A 120 -5.66 -6.54 -12.02
CA SER A 120 -5.32 -7.05 -13.35
C SER A 120 -4.59 -8.40 -13.29
N ALA A 121 -4.72 -9.17 -14.36
CA ALA A 121 -3.88 -10.34 -14.60
C ALA A 121 -2.42 -9.98 -14.94
N MET A 122 -2.18 -8.80 -15.52
CA MET A 122 -0.86 -8.39 -16.05
C MET A 122 -0.63 -6.87 -15.92
N TYR A 123 0.59 -6.47 -15.54
CA TYR A 123 0.96 -5.06 -15.39
C TYR A 123 1.03 -4.28 -16.71
N SER A 124 1.25 -4.97 -17.83
CA SER A 124 1.45 -4.36 -19.15
C SER A 124 0.19 -3.81 -19.79
N GLU A 125 -1.00 -4.23 -19.34
CA GLU A 125 -2.28 -3.87 -19.97
C GLU A 125 -3.39 -3.79 -18.92
N LEU A 126 -3.90 -2.57 -18.68
CA LEU A 126 -4.99 -2.32 -17.72
C LEU A 126 -6.37 -2.16 -18.39
N GLN A 127 -6.43 -2.20 -19.72
CA GLN A 127 -7.69 -2.14 -20.49
C GLN A 127 -8.31 -3.52 -20.66
N SER A 128 -7.48 -4.55 -20.83
CA SER A 128 -7.90 -5.95 -20.92
C SER A 128 -7.59 -6.69 -19.62
N LYS A 129 -8.28 -7.82 -19.38
CA LYS A 129 -8.12 -8.70 -18.20
C LYS A 129 -7.91 -7.92 -16.89
N THR A 130 -8.75 -6.92 -16.71
CA THR A 130 -8.70 -5.99 -15.58
C THR A 130 -10.10 -5.76 -15.07
N HIS A 131 -10.23 -5.70 -13.76
CA HIS A 131 -11.42 -5.22 -13.09
C HIS A 131 -11.09 -3.87 -12.46
N GLU A 132 -11.70 -2.81 -12.99
CA GLU A 132 -11.54 -1.46 -12.46
C GLU A 132 -12.64 -1.20 -11.42
N ILE A 133 -12.24 -0.82 -10.22
CA ILE A 133 -13.12 -0.29 -9.18
C ILE A 133 -12.91 1.22 -9.12
N VAL A 134 -14.01 1.97 -9.19
CA VAL A 134 -14.02 3.42 -8.97
C VAL A 134 -14.76 3.71 -7.67
N ILE A 135 -14.08 4.29 -6.69
CA ILE A 135 -14.67 4.71 -5.43
C ILE A 135 -14.89 6.22 -5.49
N GLY A 136 -16.16 6.64 -5.37
CA GLY A 136 -16.52 8.06 -5.32
C GLY A 136 -16.20 8.83 -6.59
N GLU A 137 -16.67 8.36 -7.75
CA GLU A 137 -16.70 9.15 -8.99
C GLU A 137 -17.45 10.47 -8.77
N ASN A 138 -16.79 11.60 -9.01
CA ASN A 138 -17.23 12.94 -8.61
C ASN A 138 -17.64 13.04 -7.11
N ASN A 139 -17.12 12.12 -6.28
CA ASN A 139 -17.51 11.84 -4.90
C ASN A 139 -19.02 11.60 -4.68
N LYS A 140 -19.72 11.07 -5.70
CA LYS A 140 -21.18 10.85 -5.68
C LYS A 140 -21.59 9.39 -5.79
N ARG A 141 -20.87 8.60 -6.60
CA ARG A 141 -21.18 7.19 -6.86
C ARG A 141 -19.91 6.35 -6.95
N SER A 142 -20.02 5.04 -6.77
CA SER A 142 -18.93 4.10 -6.96
C SER A 142 -19.32 3.07 -8.01
N LEU A 143 -18.34 2.52 -8.72
CA LEU A 143 -18.54 1.67 -9.90
C LEU A 143 -17.59 0.47 -9.91
N ILE A 144 -18.01 -0.60 -10.58
CA ILE A 144 -17.12 -1.65 -11.08
C ILE A 144 -17.22 -1.68 -12.60
N ARG A 145 -16.09 -1.74 -13.31
CA ARG A 145 -15.99 -1.75 -14.77
C ARG A 145 -15.08 -2.87 -15.26
N GLU A 146 -15.33 -3.32 -16.49
CA GLU A 146 -14.42 -4.23 -17.20
C GLU A 146 -13.27 -3.46 -17.84
N GLY A 147 -12.12 -3.45 -17.18
CA GLY A 147 -10.95 -2.70 -17.61
C GLY A 147 -11.09 -1.19 -17.41
N SER A 148 -9.98 -0.49 -17.62
CA SER A 148 -9.96 0.96 -17.55
C SER A 148 -10.86 1.57 -18.63
N LEU A 149 -11.80 2.42 -18.21
CA LEU A 149 -12.78 3.07 -19.11
C LEU A 149 -13.73 2.11 -19.85
N GLY A 150 -13.83 0.85 -19.43
CA GLY A 150 -14.75 -0.10 -20.05
C GLY A 150 -16.18 -0.02 -19.53
N SER A 151 -16.99 -1.03 -19.90
CA SER A 151 -18.41 -1.09 -19.53
C SER A 151 -18.62 -1.22 -18.03
N ILE A 152 -19.57 -0.45 -17.49
CA ILE A 152 -20.00 -0.53 -16.09
C ILE A 152 -20.75 -1.84 -15.85
N ARG A 153 -20.38 -2.56 -14.79
CA ARG A 153 -20.96 -3.84 -14.38
C ARG A 153 -21.72 -3.76 -13.06
N ALA A 154 -21.34 -2.84 -12.19
CA ALA A 154 -22.08 -2.52 -10.98
C ALA A 154 -21.89 -1.05 -10.64
N GLU A 155 -22.91 -0.46 -10.01
CA GLU A 155 -22.86 0.90 -9.51
C GLU A 155 -23.67 1.07 -8.23
N SER A 156 -23.32 2.07 -7.43
CA SER A 156 -24.02 2.42 -6.21
C SER A 156 -23.79 3.88 -5.84
N MET A 157 -24.79 4.53 -5.25
CA MET A 157 -24.67 5.90 -4.75
C MET A 157 -23.85 5.92 -3.46
N THR A 158 -22.79 6.73 -3.45
CA THR A 158 -21.79 6.79 -2.39
C THR A 158 -21.38 8.23 -2.11
N MET A 159 -22.38 9.08 -1.87
CA MET A 159 -22.19 10.50 -1.60
C MET A 159 -21.16 10.75 -0.50
N ASN A 160 -20.19 11.62 -0.79
CA ASN A 160 -19.12 12.00 0.13
C ASN A 160 -18.37 10.81 0.73
N VAL A 161 -18.17 9.73 -0.04
CA VAL A 161 -17.46 8.53 0.42
C VAL A 161 -15.98 8.80 0.67
N LEU A 162 -15.37 9.63 -0.17
CA LEU A 162 -13.98 10.07 -0.04
C LEU A 162 -13.88 11.43 0.68
N SER A 163 -12.71 11.68 1.27
CA SER A 163 -12.39 12.94 1.94
C SER A 163 -10.94 13.32 1.68
N ASN A 164 -10.70 14.57 1.31
CA ASN A 164 -9.35 15.14 1.18
C ASN A 164 -8.79 15.65 2.52
N LYS A 165 -9.55 15.54 3.61
CA LYS A 165 -9.16 16.00 4.95
C LYS A 165 -8.65 14.87 5.83
N GLU A 166 -9.20 13.68 5.70
CA GLU A 166 -8.93 12.53 6.57
C GLU A 166 -8.72 11.24 5.77
N PHE A 167 -8.06 10.26 6.38
CA PHE A 167 -8.01 8.91 5.85
C PHE A 167 -9.29 8.17 6.16
N ARG A 168 -9.76 7.39 5.19
CA ARG A 168 -10.92 6.52 5.35
C ARG A 168 -10.57 5.10 4.95
N TYR A 169 -11.07 4.14 5.72
CA TYR A 169 -10.84 2.73 5.48
C TYR A 169 -11.79 2.17 4.43
N PHE A 170 -11.21 1.38 3.53
CA PHE A 170 -11.91 0.63 2.52
C PHE A 170 -11.35 -0.77 2.42
N TRP A 171 -12.14 -1.67 1.85
CA TRP A 171 -11.69 -2.98 1.44
C TRP A 171 -12.25 -3.32 0.07
N VAL A 172 -11.49 -4.15 -0.65
CA VAL A 172 -11.86 -4.74 -1.94
C VAL A 172 -11.64 -6.24 -1.82
N SER A 173 -12.64 -7.03 -2.22
CA SER A 173 -12.54 -8.49 -2.33
C SER A 173 -12.80 -8.95 -3.74
N TRP A 174 -12.18 -10.06 -4.13
CA TRP A 174 -12.40 -10.82 -5.36
C TRP A 174 -12.59 -12.32 -5.04
N LEU A 175 -13.02 -12.63 -3.81
CA LEU A 175 -13.22 -13.99 -3.32
C LEU A 175 -14.30 -14.69 -4.14
N ASN A 176 -14.05 -15.94 -4.53
CA ASN A 176 -15.01 -16.79 -5.25
C ASN A 176 -15.65 -16.08 -6.47
N HIS A 177 -14.86 -15.30 -7.22
CA HIS A 177 -15.32 -14.56 -8.40
C HIS A 177 -16.36 -13.46 -8.09
N HIS A 178 -16.45 -13.02 -6.84
CA HIS A 178 -17.25 -11.86 -6.44
C HIS A 178 -16.34 -10.66 -6.18
N ILE A 179 -16.51 -9.61 -6.99
CA ILE A 179 -15.86 -8.34 -6.73
C ILE A 179 -16.75 -7.52 -5.82
N GLU A 180 -16.27 -7.29 -4.60
CA GLU A 180 -17.00 -6.56 -3.57
C GLU A 180 -16.18 -5.41 -3.03
N VAL A 181 -16.85 -4.33 -2.66
CA VAL A 181 -16.21 -3.15 -2.11
C VAL A 181 -17.03 -2.66 -0.93
N GLY A 182 -16.35 -2.31 0.16
CA GLY A 182 -17.00 -1.77 1.35
C GLY A 182 -16.14 -0.78 2.12
N ARG A 183 -16.78 -0.19 3.14
CA ARG A 183 -16.16 0.75 4.07
C ARG A 183 -15.82 0.07 5.39
N GLY A 184 -14.72 0.49 6.01
CA GLY A 184 -14.31 0.01 7.32
C GLY A 184 -13.03 -0.82 7.29
N LYS A 185 -12.47 -1.02 8.47
CA LYS A 185 -11.15 -1.67 8.65
C LYS A 185 -11.21 -3.18 8.44
N LYS A 186 -12.36 -3.81 8.66
CA LYS A 186 -12.53 -5.27 8.51
C LYS A 186 -13.28 -5.59 7.22
N HIS A 187 -12.82 -6.62 6.51
CA HIS A 187 -13.51 -7.19 5.35
C HIS A 187 -14.97 -7.54 5.72
N GLY A 188 -15.90 -7.25 4.80
CA GLY A 188 -17.34 -7.47 4.98
C GLY A 188 -18.10 -6.30 5.61
N GLN A 189 -17.42 -5.32 6.21
CA GLN A 189 -18.09 -4.15 6.77
C GLN A 189 -18.60 -3.20 5.67
N GLY A 190 -19.81 -2.65 5.84
CA GLY A 190 -20.29 -1.53 5.03
C GLY A 190 -20.15 -1.73 3.51
N ARG A 191 -20.42 -2.93 3.00
CA ARG A 191 -20.40 -3.25 1.55
C ARG A 191 -21.33 -2.31 0.80
N PHE A 192 -20.84 -1.70 -0.27
CA PHE A 192 -21.60 -0.79 -1.12
C PHE A 192 -21.51 -1.12 -2.62
N LEU A 193 -20.60 -2.00 -3.04
CA LEU A 193 -20.55 -2.56 -4.40
C LEU A 193 -20.43 -4.07 -4.36
N HIS A 194 -21.00 -4.72 -5.37
CA HIS A 194 -20.89 -6.15 -5.62
C HIS A 194 -21.09 -6.43 -7.11
N TRP A 195 -20.27 -7.32 -7.65
CA TRP A 195 -20.44 -7.88 -8.97
C TRP A 195 -19.98 -9.34 -8.99
N HIS A 196 -20.82 -10.23 -9.52
CA HIS A 196 -20.46 -11.61 -9.79
C HIS A 196 -19.84 -11.72 -11.18
N VAL A 197 -18.55 -12.07 -11.24
CA VAL A 197 -17.78 -12.11 -12.50
C VAL A 197 -18.18 -13.34 -13.32
N PRO A 198 -18.68 -13.17 -14.55
CA PRO A 198 -19.10 -14.29 -15.38
C PRO A 198 -17.89 -15.14 -15.81
N PRO A 199 -18.05 -16.46 -16.03
CA PRO A 199 -16.95 -17.39 -16.31
C PRO A 199 -15.99 -16.95 -17.43
N ASN A 200 -16.52 -16.35 -18.50
CA ASN A 200 -15.74 -15.86 -19.64
C ASN A 200 -14.88 -14.62 -19.34
N LYS A 201 -15.00 -14.03 -18.15
CA LYS A 201 -14.27 -12.85 -17.70
C LYS A 201 -13.41 -13.12 -16.46
N GLN A 202 -13.37 -14.36 -15.98
CA GLN A 202 -12.58 -14.74 -14.82
C GLN A 202 -11.10 -14.90 -15.19
N PHE A 203 -10.22 -14.39 -14.33
CA PHE A 203 -8.77 -14.54 -14.43
C PHE A 203 -8.14 -14.40 -13.05
N ASN A 204 -6.92 -14.89 -12.89
CA ASN A 204 -6.15 -14.69 -11.66
C ASN A 204 -5.67 -13.24 -11.56
N ILE A 205 -5.95 -12.61 -10.42
CA ILE A 205 -5.48 -11.25 -10.12
C ILE A 205 -4.05 -11.34 -9.59
N ASN A 206 -3.13 -10.74 -10.35
CA ASN A 206 -1.69 -10.75 -10.05
C ASN A 206 -1.13 -9.34 -9.83
N CYS A 207 -1.87 -8.33 -10.25
CA CYS A 207 -1.39 -6.96 -10.35
C CYS A 207 -2.38 -6.00 -9.69
N LEU A 208 -1.84 -5.10 -8.88
CA LEU A 208 -2.56 -3.96 -8.31
C LEU A 208 -2.01 -2.67 -8.91
N ALA A 209 -2.90 -1.80 -9.37
CA ALA A 209 -2.56 -0.43 -9.69
C ALA A 209 -3.62 0.52 -9.15
N VAL A 210 -3.21 1.74 -8.81
CA VAL A 210 -4.12 2.78 -8.31
C VAL A 210 -3.93 4.09 -9.05
N SER A 211 -5.01 4.87 -9.20
CA SER A 211 -4.95 6.23 -9.70
C SER A 211 -6.04 7.09 -9.05
N THR A 212 -5.97 8.39 -9.27
CA THR A 212 -7.03 9.33 -8.90
C THR A 212 -7.43 10.19 -10.09
N GLY A 213 -8.66 10.69 -10.10
CA GLY A 213 -9.16 11.54 -11.18
C GLY A 213 -8.62 12.98 -11.15
N LYS A 214 -9.08 13.80 -12.11
CA LYS A 214 -8.72 15.22 -12.21
C LYS A 214 -9.09 15.96 -10.92
N ALA A 215 -8.24 16.87 -10.49
CA ALA A 215 -8.40 17.66 -9.26
C ALA A 215 -8.44 16.86 -7.95
N SER A 216 -8.07 15.58 -7.96
CA SER A 216 -8.01 14.73 -6.76
C SER A 216 -6.62 14.11 -6.64
N LYS A 217 -5.81 14.58 -5.68
CA LYS A 217 -4.56 13.89 -5.30
C LYS A 217 -4.91 12.80 -4.29
N GLY A 218 -4.38 11.60 -4.50
CA GLY A 218 -4.61 10.46 -3.62
C GLY A 218 -3.40 10.16 -2.75
N ARG A 219 -3.63 9.85 -1.48
CA ARG A 219 -2.68 9.15 -0.63
C ARG A 219 -3.30 7.84 -0.16
N TRP A 220 -2.66 6.75 -0.53
CA TRP A 220 -3.08 5.38 -0.29
C TRP A 220 -2.17 4.74 0.74
N GLU A 221 -2.74 4.03 1.71
CA GLU A 221 -1.97 3.27 2.70
C GLU A 221 -2.50 1.84 2.75
N PHE A 222 -1.67 0.90 2.30
CA PHE A 222 -1.95 -0.53 2.37
C PHE A 222 -1.27 -1.09 3.61
N VAL A 223 -2.07 -1.69 4.49
CA VAL A 223 -1.61 -2.25 5.76
C VAL A 223 -1.91 -3.74 5.77
N GLU A 224 -0.88 -4.56 5.90
CA GLU A 224 -1.02 -5.97 6.18
C GLU A 224 -0.78 -6.18 7.67
N LEU A 225 -1.72 -6.84 8.34
CA LEU A 225 -1.61 -7.23 9.74
C LEU A 225 -1.11 -8.68 9.81
N LEU A 226 -0.37 -9.02 10.87
CA LEU A 226 0.16 -10.36 11.15
C LEU A 226 -0.93 -11.35 11.57
#